data_AF-A0A956AN38-F1
#
_entry.id   AF-A0A956AN38-F1
#
_cell.length_a   1.000
_cell.length_b   1.000
_cell.length_c   1.000
_cell.angle_alpha   90.00
_cell.angle_beta   90.00
_cell.angle_gamma   90.00
#
_symmetry.space_group_name_H-M   'P 1'
#
loop_
_entity.id
_entity.type
_entity.pdbx_description
1 polymer ?
#
loop_
_entity_poly.entity_id
_entity_poly.type
_entity_poly.pdbx_seq_one_letter_code
_entity_poly.pdbx_strand_id
1 'polypeptide(L)'
;MNPALAETTSPPLRLPMLERIMRDARSLFPGGSAGLLQLMYPPLGAAVAAQSDFFADPFGRVYRSIPQIWATVLTPDGASRARRVRDVHRGIEGQDPQGRGFRALDPETFWWAHATFTWEMFEARRLFYREGL
;
A
#
# COMPACT_ATOMS: atom_id res chain seq x y z
N MET A 1 -19.84 39.87 -33.71
CA MET A 1 -19.76 38.40 -33.63
C MET A 1 -18.38 38.07 -33.06
N ASN A 2 -18.30 37.65 -31.79
CA ASN A 2 -17.02 37.43 -31.10
C ASN A 2 -16.65 35.94 -31.21
N PRO A 3 -15.57 35.57 -31.93
CA PRO A 3 -15.11 34.19 -32.01
C PRO A 3 -14.15 33.93 -30.84
N ALA A 4 -14.67 33.71 -29.64
CA ALA A 4 -13.85 33.33 -28.50
C ALA A 4 -14.62 32.36 -27.61
N LEU A 5 -13.91 31.32 -27.16
CA LEU A 5 -14.29 30.30 -26.19
C LEU A 5 -15.08 29.11 -26.77
N ALA A 6 -14.48 28.43 -27.75
CA ALA A 6 -14.58 26.98 -27.75
C ALA A 6 -13.78 26.50 -26.53
N GLU A 7 -14.47 26.15 -25.44
CA GLU A 7 -13.88 25.41 -24.33
C GLU A 7 -13.27 24.13 -24.91
N THR A 8 -11.94 24.12 -25.03
CA THR A 8 -11.21 22.88 -25.22
C THR A 8 -11.34 22.12 -23.91
N THR A 9 -12.38 21.29 -23.79
CA THR A 9 -12.44 20.28 -22.75
C THR A 9 -11.28 19.33 -23.01
N SER A 10 -10.17 19.56 -22.32
CA SER A 10 -9.08 18.59 -22.28
C SER A 10 -9.69 17.24 -21.93
N PRO A 11 -9.37 16.15 -22.66
CA PRO A 11 -9.89 14.84 -22.33
C PRO A 11 -9.58 14.56 -20.85
N PRO A 12 -10.49 13.94 -20.08
CA PRO A 12 -10.23 13.67 -18.68
C PRO A 12 -8.89 12.95 -18.59
N LEU A 13 -7.98 13.49 -17.77
CA LEU A 13 -6.68 12.91 -17.49
C LEU A 13 -6.89 11.41 -17.30
N ARG A 14 -6.39 10.60 -18.26
CA ARG A 14 -6.35 9.15 -18.09
C ARG A 14 -5.29 8.91 -17.01
N LEU A 15 -5.73 8.95 -15.76
CA LEU A 15 -4.87 8.62 -14.64
C LEU A 15 -4.24 7.25 -14.93
N PRO A 16 -2.94 7.07 -14.64
CA PRO A 16 -2.30 5.78 -14.71
C PRO A 16 -3.16 4.71 -14.02
N MET A 17 -3.19 3.49 -14.56
CA MET A 17 -4.06 2.41 -14.08
C MET A 17 -4.01 2.23 -12.55
N LEU A 18 -2.81 2.30 -11.96
CA LEU A 18 -2.60 2.21 -10.53
C LEU A 18 -3.32 3.33 -9.76
N GLU A 19 -3.18 4.59 -10.19
CA GLU A 19 -3.86 5.72 -9.56
C GLU A 19 -5.38 5.60 -9.64
N ARG A 20 -5.92 5.11 -10.76
CA ARG A 20 -7.37 4.86 -10.90
C ARG A 20 -7.85 3.85 -9.87
N ILE A 21 -7.14 2.74 -9.72
CA ILE A 21 -7.50 1.68 -8.77
C ILE A 21 -7.39 2.20 -7.33
N MET A 22 -6.29 2.86 -6.98
CA MET A 22 -6.06 3.36 -5.62
C MET A 22 -7.00 4.49 -5.20
N ARG A 23 -7.54 5.27 -6.15
CA ARG A 23 -8.55 6.32 -5.85
C ARG A 23 -9.95 5.76 -5.62
N ASP A 24 -10.19 4.49 -5.92
CA ASP A 24 -11.45 3.83 -5.63
C ASP A 24 -11.37 3.12 -4.28
N ALA A 25 -12.28 3.46 -3.38
CA ALA A 25 -12.37 2.85 -2.05
C ALA A 25 -12.56 1.32 -2.10
N ARG A 26 -13.09 0.78 -3.20
CA ARG A 26 -13.24 -0.67 -3.39
C ARG A 26 -11.89 -1.39 -3.43
N SER A 27 -10.79 -0.69 -3.74
CA SER A 27 -9.45 -1.28 -3.73
C SER A 27 -8.98 -1.76 -2.35
N LEU A 28 -9.62 -1.30 -1.27
CA LEU A 28 -9.30 -1.69 0.10
C LEU A 28 -9.90 -3.04 0.53
N PHE A 29 -10.91 -3.58 -0.19
CA PHE A 29 -11.56 -4.83 0.21
C PHE A 29 -10.61 -6.04 0.28
N PRO A 30 -9.68 -6.25 -0.68
CA PRO A 30 -8.70 -7.31 -0.58
C PRO A 30 -7.61 -7.05 0.48
N GLY A 31 -7.56 -5.86 1.09
CA GLY A 31 -6.53 -5.46 2.05
C GLY A 31 -6.45 -6.36 3.28
N GLY A 32 -7.57 -6.95 3.72
CA GLY A 32 -7.56 -7.95 4.80
C GLY A 32 -6.77 -9.21 4.43
N SER A 33 -6.96 -9.71 3.21
CA SER A 33 -6.18 -10.83 2.66
C SER A 33 -4.73 -10.45 2.42
N ALA A 34 -4.45 -9.23 1.94
CA ALA A 34 -3.09 -8.74 1.76
C ALA A 34 -2.34 -8.69 3.11
N GLY A 35 -3.00 -8.22 4.17
CA GLY A 35 -2.45 -8.23 5.52
C GLY A 35 -2.14 -9.63 6.04
N LEU A 36 -3.03 -10.60 5.82
CA LEU A 36 -2.77 -12.01 6.16
C LEU A 36 -1.56 -12.56 5.39
N LEU A 37 -1.49 -12.32 4.08
CA LEU A 37 -0.35 -12.74 3.25
C LEU A 37 0.96 -12.12 3.73
N GLN A 38 0.96 -10.86 4.16
CA GLN A 38 2.15 -10.23 4.75
C GLN A 38 2.62 -10.99 5.99
N LEU A 39 1.71 -11.30 6.91
CA LEU A 39 2.02 -11.98 8.17
C LEU A 39 2.43 -13.44 8.01
N MET A 40 2.16 -14.06 6.86
CA MET A 40 2.61 -15.43 6.54
C MET A 40 4.12 -15.51 6.27
N TYR A 41 4.80 -14.40 5.96
CA TYR A 41 6.25 -14.39 5.80
C TYR A 41 6.94 -14.25 7.17
N PRO A 42 7.73 -15.24 7.63
CA PRO A 42 8.12 -15.32 9.04
C PRO A 42 8.87 -14.08 9.58
N PRO A 43 9.86 -13.49 8.87
CA PRO A 43 10.52 -12.26 9.34
C PRO A 43 9.57 -11.07 9.49
N LEU A 44 8.58 -10.93 8.59
CA LEU A 44 7.59 -9.84 8.66
C LEU A 44 6.61 -10.07 9.81
N GLY A 45 6.09 -11.29 9.93
CA GLY A 45 5.23 -11.69 11.04
C GLY A 45 5.89 -11.47 12.41
N ALA A 46 7.18 -11.84 12.54
CA ALA A 46 7.97 -11.62 13.74
C ALA A 46 8.13 -10.12 14.06
N ALA A 47 8.45 -9.30 13.05
CA ALA A 47 8.57 -7.85 13.22
C ALA A 47 7.26 -7.20 13.69
N VAL A 48 6.12 -7.62 13.12
CA VAL A 48 4.80 -7.11 13.55
C VAL A 48 4.47 -7.57 14.96
N ALA A 49 4.70 -8.84 15.29
CA ALA A 49 4.43 -9.35 16.65
C ALA A 49 5.30 -8.67 17.71
N ALA A 50 6.55 -8.34 17.39
CA ALA A 50 7.49 -7.75 18.34
C ALA A 50 7.39 -6.22 18.46
N GLN A 51 7.06 -5.51 17.38
CA GLN A 51 7.25 -4.05 17.29
C GLN A 51 6.01 -3.29 16.79
N SER A 52 4.84 -3.93 16.74
CA SER A 52 3.59 -3.26 16.39
C SER A 52 2.50 -3.48 17.43
N ASP A 53 1.68 -2.45 17.59
CA ASP A 53 0.38 -2.46 18.26
C ASP A 53 -0.74 -3.19 17.49
N PHE A 54 -0.46 -3.84 16.34
CA PHE A 54 -1.49 -4.43 15.47
C PHE A 54 -2.40 -5.44 16.20
N PHE A 55 -1.84 -6.30 17.06
CA PHE A 55 -2.64 -7.30 17.76
C PHE A 55 -3.46 -6.71 18.92
N ALA A 56 -3.13 -5.50 19.38
CA ALA A 56 -3.89 -4.79 20.42
C ALA A 56 -4.92 -3.81 19.84
N ASP A 57 -4.60 -3.18 18.71
CA ASP A 57 -5.43 -2.18 18.01
C ASP A 57 -5.35 -2.37 16.48
N PRO A 58 -5.92 -3.44 15.92
CA PRO A 58 -5.75 -3.76 14.49
C PRO A 58 -6.39 -2.71 13.60
N PHE A 59 -7.60 -2.24 13.96
CA PHE A 59 -8.29 -1.23 13.18
C PHE A 59 -7.60 0.12 13.27
N GLY A 60 -7.18 0.57 14.46
CA GLY A 60 -6.45 1.83 14.61
C GLY A 60 -5.09 1.79 13.92
N ARG A 61 -4.39 0.64 13.92
CA ARG A 61 -3.18 0.44 13.09
C ARG A 61 -3.48 0.70 11.62
N VAL A 62 -4.55 0.11 11.08
CA VAL A 62 -4.98 0.31 9.68
C VAL A 62 -5.30 1.78 9.41
N TYR A 63 -6.09 2.44 10.28
CA TYR A 63 -6.45 3.85 10.14
C TYR A 63 -5.23 4.79 10.15
N ARG A 64 -4.19 4.48 10.94
CA ARG A 64 -2.94 5.27 10.97
C ARG A 64 -2.04 5.00 9.75
N SER A 65 -2.08 3.79 9.20
CA SER A 65 -1.11 3.32 8.18
C SER A 65 -1.57 3.56 6.74
N ILE A 66 -2.81 3.17 6.40
CA ILE A 66 -3.31 3.21 5.01
C ILE A 66 -3.22 4.60 4.37
N PRO A 67 -3.62 5.70 5.05
CA PRO A 67 -3.48 7.03 4.45
C PRO A 67 -2.03 7.40 4.12
N GLN A 68 -1.06 6.96 4.92
CA GLN A 68 0.36 7.22 4.66
C GLN A 68 0.86 6.43 3.45
N ILE A 69 0.44 5.18 3.31
CA ILE A 69 0.76 4.31 2.16
C ILE A 69 0.15 4.88 0.89
N TRP A 70 -1.15 5.20 0.89
CA TRP A 70 -1.85 5.76 -0.27
C TRP A 70 -1.25 7.09 -0.74
N ALA A 71 -0.86 7.95 0.22
CA ALA A 71 -0.22 9.22 -0.10
C ALA A 71 1.12 9.07 -0.82
N THR A 72 1.80 7.93 -0.74
CA THR A 72 3.04 7.72 -1.53
C THR A 72 2.81 7.75 -3.04
N VAL A 73 1.58 7.46 -3.49
CA VAL A 73 1.19 7.42 -4.91
C VAL A 73 0.27 8.59 -5.26
N LEU A 74 -0.68 8.95 -4.39
CA LEU A 74 -1.78 9.83 -4.75
C LEU A 74 -1.53 11.33 -4.50
N THR A 75 -0.44 11.70 -3.81
CA THR A 75 -0.12 13.11 -3.50
C THR A 75 1.12 13.60 -4.26
N PRO A 76 1.22 14.92 -4.54
CA PRO A 76 2.39 15.49 -5.24
C PRO A 76 3.73 15.26 -4.53
N ASP A 77 3.72 15.16 -3.19
CA ASP A 77 4.89 14.90 -2.36
C ASP A 77 5.14 13.40 -2.10
N GLY A 78 4.50 12.51 -2.85
CA GLY A 78 4.51 11.06 -2.64
C GLY A 78 5.90 10.44 -2.52
N ALA A 79 6.86 10.85 -3.35
CA ALA A 79 8.24 10.36 -3.26
C ALA A 79 8.94 10.73 -1.93
N SER A 80 8.63 11.91 -1.36
CA SER A 80 9.13 12.32 -0.05
C SER A 80 8.48 11.51 1.08
N ARG A 81 7.17 11.23 0.95
CA ARG A 81 6.45 10.37 1.89
C ARG A 81 6.94 8.93 1.86
N ALA A 82 7.19 8.37 0.67
CA ALA A 82 7.75 7.03 0.52
C ALA A 82 9.10 6.90 1.22
N ARG A 83 9.98 7.91 1.10
CA ARG A 83 11.24 7.95 1.85
C ARG A 83 11.03 7.97 3.36
N ARG A 84 10.08 8.77 3.86
CA ARG A 84 9.73 8.79 5.30
C ARG A 84 9.20 7.45 5.79
N VAL A 85 8.31 6.80 5.03
CA VAL A 85 7.82 5.45 5.34
C VAL A 85 8.98 4.46 5.40
N ARG A 86 9.85 4.44 4.38
CA ARG A 86 11.07 3.61 4.39
C ARG A 86 11.96 3.88 5.60
N ASP A 87 12.13 5.15 5.96
CA ASP A 87 13.04 5.54 7.04
C ASP A 87 12.52 5.09 8.42
N VAL A 88 11.21 5.02 8.62
CA VAL A 88 10.61 4.35 9.80
C VAL A 88 11.01 2.87 9.85
N HIS A 89 11.05 2.18 8.71
CA HIS A 89 11.40 0.75 8.65
C HIS A 89 12.89 0.49 8.91
N ARG A 90 13.77 1.49 8.90
CA ARG A 90 15.19 1.32 9.22
C ARG A 90 15.42 0.84 10.66
N GLY A 91 14.54 1.22 11.59
CA GLY A 91 14.62 0.81 12.99
C GLY A 91 13.95 -0.52 13.30
N ILE A 92 13.31 -1.16 12.31
CA ILE A 92 12.55 -2.40 12.51
C ILE A 92 13.48 -3.58 12.22
N GLU A 93 14.16 -4.02 13.27
CA GLU A 93 15.03 -5.19 13.27
C GLU A 93 15.04 -5.86 14.64
N GLY A 94 15.38 -7.14 14.70
CA GLY A 94 15.41 -7.91 15.94
C GLY A 94 15.63 -9.39 15.72
N GLN A 95 15.27 -10.18 16.72
CA GLN A 95 15.27 -11.64 16.66
C GLN A 95 13.92 -12.17 17.14
N ASP A 96 13.46 -13.25 16.52
CA ASP A 96 12.25 -13.96 16.96
C ASP A 96 12.53 -14.90 18.16
N PRO A 97 11.50 -15.53 18.75
CA PRO A 97 11.69 -16.45 19.89
C PRO A 97 12.53 -17.70 19.59
N GLN A 98 12.81 -17.99 18.31
CA GLN A 98 13.68 -19.08 17.88
C GLN A 98 15.12 -18.60 17.59
N GLY A 99 15.43 -17.32 17.83
CA GLY A 99 16.74 -16.72 17.58
C GLY A 99 17.00 -16.36 16.12
N ARG A 100 15.99 -16.40 15.24
CA ARG A 100 16.15 -16.00 13.84
C ARG A 100 16.07 -14.48 13.75
N GLY A 101 17.07 -13.87 13.11
CA GLY A 101 17.09 -12.43 12.86
C GLY A 101 16.02 -12.00 11.86
N PHE A 102 15.48 -10.80 12.04
CA PHE A 102 14.67 -10.12 11.04
C PHE A 102 15.12 -8.66 10.91
N ARG A 103 15.05 -8.11 9.70
CA ARG A 103 15.12 -6.68 9.43
C ARG A 103 14.13 -6.34 8.33
N ALA A 104 13.34 -5.28 8.53
CA ALA A 104 12.28 -4.90 7.60
C ALA A 104 12.81 -4.51 6.21
N LEU A 105 14.03 -3.99 6.14
CA LEU A 105 14.71 -3.59 4.90
C LEU A 105 15.63 -4.67 4.32
N ASP A 106 15.61 -5.90 4.86
CA ASP A 106 16.22 -7.02 4.15
C ASP A 106 15.50 -7.21 2.80
N PRO A 107 16.22 -7.49 1.70
CA PRO A 107 15.64 -7.48 0.36
C PRO A 107 14.40 -8.36 0.20
N GLU A 108 14.40 -9.55 0.78
CA GLU A 108 13.29 -10.50 0.68
C GLU A 108 12.07 -10.04 1.49
N THR A 109 12.28 -9.57 2.73
CA THR A 109 11.22 -9.01 3.58
C THR A 109 10.57 -7.79 2.94
N PHE A 110 11.40 -6.87 2.44
CA PHE A 110 10.95 -5.66 1.77
C PHE A 110 10.17 -5.99 0.50
N TRP A 111 10.68 -6.92 -0.31
CA TRP A 111 10.02 -7.39 -1.52
C TRP A 111 8.68 -8.06 -1.22
N TRP A 112 8.60 -8.94 -0.23
CA TRP A 112 7.37 -9.65 0.12
C TRP A 112 6.24 -8.67 0.47
N ALA A 113 6.51 -7.67 1.30
CA ALA A 113 5.55 -6.61 1.61
C ALA A 113 5.03 -5.92 0.34
N HIS A 114 5.91 -5.54 -0.59
CA HIS A 114 5.50 -4.91 -1.85
C HIS A 114 4.74 -5.86 -2.79
N ALA A 115 5.11 -7.13 -2.82
CA ALA A 115 4.45 -8.14 -3.63
C ALA A 115 2.99 -8.33 -3.19
N THR A 116 2.73 -8.38 -1.88
CA THR A 116 1.37 -8.50 -1.34
C THR A 116 0.50 -7.25 -1.58
N PHE A 117 1.07 -6.04 -1.51
CA PHE A 117 0.35 -4.81 -1.93
C PHE A 117 0.09 -4.77 -3.43
N THR A 118 1.04 -5.25 -4.25
CA THR A 118 0.83 -5.35 -5.70
C THR A 118 -0.27 -6.36 -6.02
N TRP A 119 -0.29 -7.49 -5.31
CA TRP A 119 -1.37 -8.47 -5.39
C TRP A 119 -2.72 -7.86 -5.04
N GLU A 120 -2.81 -7.04 -3.97
CA GLU A 120 -4.03 -6.33 -3.59
C GLU A 120 -4.60 -5.50 -4.75
N MET A 121 -3.73 -4.78 -5.47
CA MET A 121 -4.15 -3.97 -6.63
C MET A 121 -4.65 -4.82 -7.80
N PHE A 122 -4.02 -5.97 -8.07
CA PHE A 122 -4.50 -6.90 -9.09
C PHE A 122 -5.82 -7.56 -8.70
N GLU A 123 -5.98 -7.89 -7.43
CA GLU A 123 -7.20 -8.49 -6.91
C GLU A 123 -8.36 -7.50 -6.93
N ALA A 124 -8.12 -6.25 -6.53
CA ALA A 124 -9.07 -5.15 -6.67
C ALA A 124 -9.52 -4.98 -8.14
N ARG A 125 -8.58 -5.01 -9.08
CA ARG A 125 -8.89 -4.97 -10.52
C ARG A 125 -9.78 -6.14 -10.92
N ARG A 126 -9.41 -7.36 -10.54
CA ARG A 126 -10.13 -8.60 -10.88
C ARG A 126 -11.58 -8.57 -10.39
N LEU A 127 -11.80 -8.05 -9.19
CA LEU A 127 -13.11 -8.01 -8.55
C LEU A 127 -14.01 -6.87 -9.05
N PHE A 128 -13.44 -5.68 -9.31
CA PHE A 128 -14.24 -4.46 -9.47
C PHE A 128 -14.11 -3.74 -10.82
N TYR A 129 -13.19 -4.19 -11.68
CA TYR A 129 -12.83 -3.51 -12.93
C TYR A 129 -12.87 -4.43 -14.16
N ARG A 130 -13.75 -5.44 -14.17
CA ARG A 130 -13.99 -6.24 -15.37
C ARG A 130 -14.67 -5.39 -16.45
N GLU A 131 -14.12 -5.39 -17.65
CA GLU A 131 -14.79 -4.88 -18.84
C GLU A 131 -15.85 -5.91 -19.30
N GLY A 132 -17.09 -5.46 -19.47
CA GLY A 132 -18.17 -6.20 -20.15
C GLY A 132 -18.98 -7.20 -19.31
N LEU A 133 -20.21 -6.80 -18.99
CA LEU A 133 -21.41 -7.60 -19.26
C LEU A 133 -22.28 -6.79 -20.22
#